data_AF-A0A2K3MH48-F1
#
_entry.id   AF-A0A2K3MH48-F1
#
_cell.length_a   1.000
_cell.length_b   1.000
_cell.length_c   1.000
_cell.angle_alpha   90.00
_cell.angle_beta   90.00
_cell.angle_gamma   90.00
#
_symmetry.space_group_name_H-M   'P 1'
#
loop_
_entity.id
_entity.type
_entity.pdbx_description
1 polymer ?
#
loop_
_entity_poly.entity_id
_entity_poly.type
_entity_poly.pdbx_seq_one_letter_code
_entity_poly.pdbx_strand_id
1 'polypeptide(L)'
;MPPRGAPAAPVDPVLDQTSPFYVHPNDGPSSITVTPVLNGSNYHSWVRAMRRALGDKMKFDFVGGSIPVPIDPFDLSLRAWNRCNMLVHSWILNSVS
;
A
#
# COMPACT_ATOMS: atom_id res chain seq x y z
N MET A 1 9.54 6.79 35.62
CA MET A 1 10.30 7.24 34.44
C MET A 1 10.90 6.00 33.81
N PRO A 2 10.58 5.61 32.56
CA PRO A 2 11.19 4.43 31.97
C PRO A 2 12.68 4.71 31.66
N PRO A 3 13.55 3.69 31.67
CA PRO A 3 14.98 3.88 31.45
C PRO A 3 15.26 4.29 30.00
N ARG A 4 15.97 5.40 29.83
CA ARG A 4 16.59 5.82 28.55
C ARG A 4 17.69 4.81 28.21
N GLY A 5 17.44 3.86 27.32
CA GLY A 5 18.51 3.00 26.80
C GLY A 5 18.10 1.65 26.22
N ALA A 6 16.86 1.20 26.39
CA ALA A 6 16.41 0.00 25.67
C ALA A 6 16.20 0.35 24.18
N PRO A 7 16.71 -0.44 23.22
CA PRO A 7 16.24 -0.32 21.84
C PRO A 7 14.73 -0.51 21.86
N ALA A 8 13.99 0.40 21.24
CA ALA A 8 12.55 0.22 21.07
C ALA A 8 12.34 -1.15 20.43
N ALA A 9 11.40 -1.94 20.99
CA ALA A 9 11.01 -3.20 20.38
C ALA A 9 10.70 -2.96 18.89
N PRO A 10 11.05 -3.90 17.98
CA PRO A 10 10.81 -3.72 16.55
C PRO A 10 9.33 -3.38 16.34
N VAL A 11 9.09 -2.16 15.85
CA VAL A 11 7.76 -1.66 15.56
C VAL A 11 7.28 -2.38 14.31
N ASP A 12 6.07 -2.94 14.34
CA ASP A 12 5.47 -3.55 13.15
C ASP A 12 5.39 -2.48 12.04
N PRO A 13 6.03 -2.69 10.88
CA PRO A 13 6.06 -1.70 9.80
C PRO A 13 4.66 -1.33 9.27
N VAL A 14 3.63 -2.13 9.55
CA VAL A 14 2.24 -1.83 9.19
C VAL A 14 1.62 -0.75 10.10
N LEU A 15 2.10 -0.63 11.34
CA LEU A 15 1.57 0.29 12.35
C LEU A 15 2.33 1.61 12.43
N ASP A 16 3.57 1.64 11.93
CA ASP A 16 4.40 2.84 11.87
C ASP A 16 3.93 3.76 10.73
N GLN A 17 3.40 4.95 11.04
CA GLN A 17 2.92 5.92 10.05
C GLN A 17 4.02 6.48 9.13
N THR A 18 5.28 6.36 9.55
CA THR A 18 6.44 6.79 8.74
C THR A 18 6.92 5.70 7.78
N SER A 19 6.46 4.46 7.98
CA SER A 19 6.81 3.33 7.14
C SER A 19 6.05 3.38 5.81
N PRO A 20 6.70 3.04 4.68
CA PRO A 20 6.00 2.87 3.40
C PRO A 20 4.97 1.73 3.44
N PHE A 21 5.07 0.84 4.43
CA PHE A 21 4.17 -0.28 4.67
C PHE A 21 2.99 0.04 5.57
N TYR A 22 2.86 1.28 6.04
CA TYR A 22 1.73 1.70 6.86
C TYR A 22 0.40 1.40 6.18
N VAL A 23 -0.54 0.79 6.91
CA VAL A 23 -1.92 0.59 6.43
C VAL A 23 -2.85 1.18 7.46
N HIS A 24 -3.63 2.20 7.07
CA HIS A 24 -4.59 2.80 7.97
C HIS A 24 -5.67 1.75 8.33
N PRO A 25 -6.22 1.71 9.55
CA PRO A 25 -7.25 0.73 9.93
C PRO A 25 -8.50 0.74 9.03
N ASN A 26 -8.78 1.87 8.38
CA ASN A 26 -9.87 2.04 7.41
C ASN A 26 -9.54 1.55 5.98
N ASP A 27 -8.28 1.18 5.72
CA ASP A 27 -7.82 0.75 4.40
C ASP A 27 -8.08 -0.75 4.20
N GLY A 28 -9.27 -1.06 3.70
CA GLY A 28 -9.65 -2.38 3.22
C GLY A 28 -9.63 -2.52 1.69
N PRO A 29 -9.94 -3.71 1.15
CA PRO A 29 -9.99 -3.99 -0.29
C PRO A 29 -10.92 -3.06 -1.11
N SER A 30 -11.94 -2.49 -0.49
CA SER A 30 -12.90 -1.57 -1.10
C SER A 30 -12.72 -0.10 -0.68
N SER A 31 -11.65 0.22 0.06
CA SER A 31 -11.46 1.53 0.66
C SER A 31 -11.12 2.66 -0.32
N ILE A 32 -10.81 2.32 -1.58
CA ILE A 32 -10.71 3.31 -2.67
C ILE A 32 -11.73 3.00 -3.74
N THR A 33 -12.30 4.05 -4.32
CA THR A 33 -13.18 3.97 -5.49
C THR A 33 -12.55 4.79 -6.59
N VAL A 34 -12.36 4.19 -7.75
CA VAL A 34 -11.75 4.85 -8.90
C VAL A 34 -12.81 5.06 -9.97
N THR A 35 -13.05 6.33 -10.31
CA THR A 35 -14.01 6.72 -11.35
C THR A 35 -13.29 7.54 -12.42
N PRO A 36 -13.48 7.22 -13.72
CA PRO A 36 -14.23 6.07 -14.25
C PRO A 36 -13.52 4.74 -14.02
N VAL A 37 -14.27 3.63 -13.94
CA VAL A 37 -13.71 2.26 -14.01
C VAL A 37 -13.19 1.98 -15.41
N LEU A 38 -12.16 1.14 -15.54
CA LEU A 38 -11.55 0.80 -16.83
C LEU A 38 -12.56 0.03 -17.68
N ASN A 39 -12.83 0.53 -18.90
CA ASN A 39 -13.78 -0.07 -19.84
C ASN A 39 -13.19 -0.27 -21.25
N GLY A 40 -11.86 -0.42 -21.34
CA GLY A 40 -11.10 -0.62 -22.57
C GLY A 40 -10.81 0.67 -23.36
N SER A 41 -11.76 1.60 -23.44
CA SER A 41 -11.61 2.84 -24.22
C SER A 41 -11.06 4.03 -23.42
N ASN A 42 -11.11 3.96 -22.09
CA ASN A 42 -10.86 5.10 -21.20
C ASN A 42 -9.55 5.01 -20.41
N TYR A 43 -8.58 4.21 -20.85
CA TYR A 43 -7.33 3.94 -20.13
C TYR A 43 -6.64 5.21 -19.62
N HIS A 44 -6.57 6.26 -20.43
CA HIS A 44 -5.92 7.53 -20.03
C HIS A 44 -6.61 8.23 -18.86
N SER A 45 -7.94 8.22 -18.84
CA SER A 45 -8.73 8.77 -17.74
C SER A 45 -8.63 7.88 -16.49
N TRP A 46 -8.75 6.57 -16.69
CA TRP A 46 -8.63 5.58 -15.62
C TRP A 46 -7.25 5.62 -14.95
N VAL A 47 -6.15 5.62 -15.71
CA VAL A 47 -4.80 5.60 -15.15
C VAL A 47 -4.50 6.87 -14.35
N ARG A 48 -5.03 8.03 -14.77
CA ARG A 48 -4.93 9.28 -14.01
C ARG A 48 -5.73 9.23 -12.70
N ALA A 49 -6.91 8.60 -12.72
CA ALA A 49 -7.73 8.42 -11.52
C ALA A 49 -7.08 7.42 -10.56
N MET A 50 -6.62 6.27 -11.07
CA MET A 50 -5.92 5.23 -10.32
C MET A 50 -4.63 5.75 -9.67
N ARG A 51 -3.81 6.51 -10.42
CA ARG A 51 -2.59 7.13 -9.89
C ARG A 51 -2.86 8.03 -8.69
N ARG A 52 -3.91 8.86 -8.76
CA ARG A 52 -4.33 9.72 -7.65
C ARG A 52 -4.79 8.90 -6.45
N ALA A 53 -5.69 7.95 -6.67
CA ALA A 53 -6.24 7.13 -5.58
C ALA A 53 -5.15 6.32 -4.84
N LEU A 54 -4.14 5.82 -5.57
CA LEU A 54 -2.96 5.17 -4.96
C LEU A 54 -2.03 6.17 -4.28
N GLY A 55 -1.84 7.35 -4.85
CA GLY A 55 -1.06 8.44 -4.26
C GLY A 55 -1.60 8.90 -2.92
N ASP A 56 -2.93 9.04 -2.79
CA ASP A 56 -3.62 9.42 -1.56
C ASP A 56 -3.42 8.38 -0.43
N LYS A 57 -3.15 7.12 -0.81
CA LYS A 57 -2.81 6.03 0.12
C LYS A 57 -1.30 5.83 0.32
N MET A 58 -0.47 6.63 -0.35
CA MET A 58 0.99 6.44 -0.43
C MET A 58 1.37 5.01 -0.90
N LYS A 59 0.60 4.46 -1.85
CA LYS A 59 0.81 3.12 -2.41
C LYS A 59 1.18 3.12 -3.88
N PHE A 60 1.35 4.29 -4.51
CA PHE A 60 1.73 4.36 -5.92
C PHE A 60 3.08 3.69 -6.21
N ASP A 61 4.04 3.79 -5.28
CA ASP A 61 5.38 3.24 -5.43
C ASP A 61 5.42 1.70 -5.48
N PHE A 62 4.37 1.01 -5.00
CA PHE A 62 4.22 -0.44 -5.16
C PHE A 62 3.99 -0.83 -6.62
N VAL A 63 3.20 -0.03 -7.36
CA VAL A 63 2.93 -0.27 -8.79
C VAL A 63 4.16 0.05 -9.63
N GLY A 64 4.92 1.08 -9.24
CA GLY A 64 6.17 1.45 -9.91
C GLY A 64 7.33 0.49 -9.64
N GLY A 65 7.23 -0.39 -8.64
CA GLY A 65 8.32 -1.27 -8.21
C GLY A 65 9.46 -0.54 -7.49
N SER A 66 9.26 0.72 -7.10
CA SER A 66 10.24 1.51 -6.35
C SER A 66 10.48 0.94 -4.95
N ILE A 67 9.49 0.22 -4.39
CA ILE A 67 9.60 -0.51 -3.13
C ILE A 67 9.90 -1.99 -3.45
N PRO A 68 11.16 -2.44 -3.30
CA PRO A 68 11.54 -3.81 -3.62
C PRO A 68 10.88 -4.81 -2.66
N VAL A 69 10.67 -6.02 -3.15
CA VAL A 69 10.25 -7.15 -2.32
C VAL A 69 11.37 -7.47 -1.32
N PRO A 70 11.10 -7.54 -0.01
CA PRO A 70 12.07 -8.01 0.97
C PRO A 70 12.50 -9.45 0.66
N ILE A 71 13.81 -9.71 0.68
CA ILE A 71 14.38 -11.02 0.27
C ILE A 71 14.41 -12.00 1.44
N ASP A 72 14.61 -11.50 2.66
CA ASP A 72 14.70 -12.32 3.86
C ASP A 72 13.30 -12.77 4.34
N PRO A 73 13.02 -14.08 4.40
CA PRO A 73 11.76 -14.61 4.91
C PRO A 73 11.47 -14.25 6.37
N PHE A 74 12.51 -13.91 7.16
CA PHE A 74 12.40 -13.56 8.57
C PHE A 74 12.27 -12.05 8.80
N ASP A 75 12.38 -11.23 7.76
CA ASP A 75 12.14 -9.80 7.86
C ASP A 75 10.64 -9.50 8.06
N LEU A 76 10.33 -8.76 9.13
CA LEU A 76 8.98 -8.31 9.45
C LEU A 76 8.38 -7.46 8.31
N SER A 77 9.22 -6.78 7.54
CA SER A 77 8.81 -6.00 6.38
C SER A 77 8.22 -6.85 5.27
N LEU A 78 8.56 -8.15 5.14
CA LEU A 78 8.03 -9.03 4.11
C LEU A 78 6.51 -9.21 4.24
N ARG A 79 6.03 -9.44 5.47
CA ARG A 79 4.58 -9.57 5.73
C ARG A 79 3.87 -8.24 5.45
N ALA A 80 4.49 -7.13 5.84
CA ALA A 80 3.95 -5.79 5.65
C ALA A 80 3.88 -5.40 4.15
N TRP A 81 4.92 -5.72 3.39
CA TRP A 81 4.98 -5.56 1.93
C TRP A 81 3.88 -6.37 1.24
N ASN A 82 3.74 -7.65 1.60
CA ASN A 82 2.70 -8.52 1.02
C ASN A 82 1.29 -7.98 1.27
N ARG A 83 1.01 -7.49 2.49
CA ARG A 83 -0.27 -6.87 2.82
C ARG A 83 -0.56 -5.65 1.94
N CYS A 84 0.42 -4.76 1.78
CA CYS A 84 0.27 -3.58 0.92
C CYS A 84 0.04 -3.98 -0.54
N ASN A 85 0.81 -4.95 -1.03
CA ASN A 85 0.68 -5.44 -2.40
C ASN A 85 -0.71 -6.05 -2.68
N MET A 86 -1.26 -6.83 -1.75
CA MET A 86 -2.61 -7.38 -1.85
C MET A 86 -3.70 -6.30 -1.87
N LEU A 87 -3.54 -5.21 -1.10
CA LEU A 87 -4.47 -4.08 -1.14
C LEU A 87 -4.42 -3.37 -2.50
N VAL A 88 -3.22 -3.09 -3.00
CA VAL A 88 -3.03 -2.48 -4.32
C VAL A 88 -3.68 -3.33 -5.41
N HIS A 89 -3.48 -4.64 -5.39
CA HIS A 89 -4.14 -5.56 -6.33
C HIS A 89 -5.67 -5.48 -6.21
N SER A 90 -6.19 -5.53 -4.98
CA SER A 90 -7.64 -5.46 -4.74
C SER A 90 -8.25 -4.17 -5.29
N TRP A 91 -7.58 -3.05 -5.08
CA TRP A 91 -8.01 -1.75 -5.58
C TRP A 91 -7.97 -1.64 -7.11
N ILE A 92 -6.93 -2.20 -7.74
CA ILE A 92 -6.86 -2.26 -9.21
C ILE A 92 -8.00 -3.12 -9.73
N LEU A 93 -8.20 -4.32 -9.20
CA LEU A 93 -9.25 -5.24 -9.63
C LEU A 93 -10.65 -4.63 -9.46
N ASN A 94 -10.90 -3.93 -8.35
CA ASN A 94 -12.17 -3.25 -8.09
C ASN A 94 -12.39 -2.00 -8.96
N SER A 95 -11.40 -1.60 -9.77
CA SER A 95 -11.49 -0.45 -10.67
C SER A 95 -11.61 -0.83 -12.15
N VAL A 96 -11.81 -2.11 -12.46
CA VAL A 96 -11.97 -2.63 -13.82
C VAL A 96 -13.40 -3.17 -14.00
N SER A 97 -13.99 -2.91 -15.17
CA SER A 97 -15.33 -3.37 -15.55
C SER A 97 -15.32 -4.74 -16.23
#